data_AF-A0A165VI33-F1
#
_entry.id   AF-A0A165VI33-F1
#
_cell.length_a   1.000
_cell.length_b   1.000
_cell.length_c   1.000
_cell.angle_alpha   90.00
_cell.angle_beta   90.00
_cell.angle_gamma   90.00
#
_symmetry.space_group_name_H-M   'P 1'
#
loop_
_entity.id
_entity.type
_entity.pdbx_description
1 polymer ?
#
loop_
_entity_poly.entity_id
_entity_poly.type
_entity_poly.pdbx_seq_one_letter_code
_entity_poly.pdbx_strand_id
1 'polypeptide(L)'
;MHLRSIFFLGLLQFAASVYASPLGDNDEPAVLATAAFPEDNIFGHVVNGERNRLEVFIENTSDKNVTLLNIAGSVHHPETNALIKNTSALTYGVRLVEGTKIQLPYTFYSEFKPGDLKLNIWLEHVTDDKVYRVTAYDSIITVVEPEMSWFDLKMLSTYAIVAGMLGALGYFAYQTYAPAPKKTRKPRDAKISTPVGTVTATGAGGYQEEWIPEHHLKKSKSRKGGAASSGDELSGGETSGADSRRRKGRK
;
A
#
# COMPACT_ATOMS: atom_id res chain seq x y z
N MET A 1 54.29 -24.25 37.39
CA MET A 1 52.89 -24.23 36.92
C MET A 1 52.91 -24.06 35.40
N HIS A 2 52.75 -25.15 34.64
CA HIS A 2 52.60 -25.08 33.18
C HIS A 2 51.20 -25.56 32.82
N LEU A 3 50.34 -24.62 32.46
CA LEU A 3 48.97 -24.88 32.02
C LEU A 3 49.00 -25.07 30.50
N ARG A 4 48.79 -26.31 30.03
CA ARG A 4 48.62 -26.61 28.61
C ARG A 4 47.15 -26.37 28.24
N SER A 5 46.91 -25.33 27.46
CA SER A 5 45.62 -25.06 26.84
C SER A 5 45.41 -26.04 25.68
N ILE A 6 44.39 -26.89 25.77
CA ILE A 6 43.98 -27.82 24.71
C ILE A 6 42.79 -27.16 24.02
N PHE A 7 43.01 -26.64 22.82
CA PHE A 7 41.94 -26.22 21.92
C PHE A 7 41.33 -27.46 21.26
N PHE A 8 40.07 -27.75 21.58
CA PHE A 8 39.25 -28.70 20.84
C PHE A 8 38.66 -27.99 19.62
N LEU A 9 39.09 -28.37 18.42
CA LEU A 9 38.48 -27.96 17.16
C LEU A 9 37.32 -28.94 16.86
N GLY A 10 36.08 -28.47 16.97
CA GLY A 10 34.89 -29.25 16.61
C GLY A 10 34.69 -29.22 15.09
N LEU A 11 34.76 -30.38 14.45
CA LEU A 11 34.51 -30.56 13.02
C LEU A 11 33.03 -30.91 12.82
N LEU A 12 32.26 -29.99 12.24
CA LEU A 12 30.84 -30.19 11.93
C LEU A 12 30.75 -30.95 10.59
N GLN A 13 30.37 -32.22 10.62
CA GLN A 13 30.07 -32.99 9.40
C GLN A 13 28.63 -32.72 8.97
N PHE A 14 28.46 -32.09 7.80
CA PHE A 14 27.19 -32.10 7.07
C PHE A 14 27.00 -33.45 6.38
N ALA A 15 25.99 -34.20 6.79
CA ALA A 15 25.55 -35.40 6.08
C ALA A 15 24.53 -34.98 5.00
N ALA A 16 24.92 -35.06 3.73
CA ALA A 16 23.98 -34.89 2.61
C ALA A 16 23.28 -36.22 2.33
N SER A 17 21.97 -36.27 2.54
CA SER A 17 21.14 -37.41 2.16
C SER A 17 20.74 -37.27 0.69
N VAL A 18 21.28 -38.13 -0.18
CA VAL A 18 20.90 -38.20 -1.60
C VAL A 18 19.65 -39.08 -1.73
N TYR A 19 18.52 -38.50 -2.10
CA TYR A 19 17.31 -39.26 -2.49
C TYR A 19 17.19 -39.32 -4.01
N ALA A 20 17.40 -40.51 -4.57
CA ALA A 20 17.10 -40.82 -5.96
C ALA A 20 15.58 -40.97 -6.15
N SER A 21 15.01 -40.27 -7.13
CA SER A 21 13.61 -40.43 -7.53
C SER A 21 13.49 -41.50 -8.62
N PRO A 22 12.46 -42.37 -8.62
CA PRO A 22 12.36 -43.47 -9.57
C PRO A 22 11.71 -43.01 -10.88
N LEU A 23 12.49 -42.40 -11.76
CA LEU A 23 12.14 -42.27 -13.17
C LEU A 23 13.38 -42.58 -14.01
N GLY A 24 13.47 -43.84 -14.47
CA GLY A 24 14.36 -44.29 -15.54
C GLY A 24 15.76 -44.74 -15.10
N ASP A 25 16.00 -46.05 -15.24
CA ASP A 25 17.26 -46.80 -15.16
C ASP A 25 18.21 -46.53 -13.97
N ASN A 26 18.70 -47.61 -13.36
CA ASN A 26 19.79 -47.60 -12.37
C ASN A 26 21.15 -47.30 -13.04
N ASP A 27 21.21 -46.29 -13.90
CA ASP A 27 22.48 -45.67 -14.29
C ASP A 27 22.82 -44.64 -13.21
N GLU A 28 23.99 -44.80 -12.61
CA GLU A 28 24.54 -43.87 -11.63
C GLU A 28 24.49 -42.44 -12.20
N PRO A 29 24.06 -41.42 -11.42
CA PRO A 29 23.91 -40.07 -11.95
C PRO A 29 25.27 -39.57 -12.48
N ALA A 30 25.32 -39.26 -13.78
CA ALA A 30 26.54 -38.76 -14.45
C ALA A 30 27.07 -37.44 -13.83
N VAL A 31 26.23 -36.74 -13.07
CA VAL A 31 26.51 -35.45 -12.48
C VAL A 31 26.08 -35.45 -11.01
N LEU A 32 26.97 -34.99 -10.14
CA LEU A 32 26.66 -34.66 -8.75
C LEU A 32 26.30 -33.17 -8.66
N ALA A 33 25.18 -32.86 -8.01
CA ALA A 33 24.73 -31.49 -7.80
C ALA A 33 24.37 -31.27 -6.32
N THR A 34 24.84 -30.17 -5.76
CA THR A 34 24.53 -29.73 -4.39
C THR A 34 24.27 -28.24 -4.40
N ALA A 35 23.21 -27.76 -3.76
CA ALA A 35 22.96 -26.34 -3.61
C ALA A 35 23.09 -25.89 -2.15
N ALA A 36 23.53 -24.65 -1.96
CA ALA A 36 23.56 -24.00 -0.66
C ALA A 36 23.11 -22.54 -0.77
N PHE A 37 22.58 -22.00 0.32
CA PHE A 37 22.42 -20.56 0.46
C PHE A 37 23.80 -19.90 0.58
N PRO A 38 23.98 -18.67 0.05
CA PRO A 38 25.22 -17.95 0.21
C PRO A 38 25.46 -17.56 1.68
N GLU A 39 26.70 -17.22 2.02
CA GLU A 39 27.15 -16.99 3.41
C GLU A 39 26.44 -15.83 4.11
N ASP A 40 25.82 -14.91 3.36
CA ASP A 40 24.99 -13.83 3.87
C ASP A 40 23.62 -14.31 4.38
N ASN A 41 23.20 -15.52 3.99
CA ASN A 41 21.94 -16.13 4.37
C ASN A 41 22.14 -17.51 5.03
N ILE A 42 22.81 -17.50 6.18
CA ILE A 42 23.16 -18.70 6.96
C ILE A 42 21.91 -19.47 7.42
N PHE A 43 20.80 -18.78 7.63
CA PHE A 43 19.54 -19.36 8.11
C PHE A 43 18.67 -19.94 6.98
N GLY A 44 19.06 -19.76 5.72
CA GLY A 44 18.27 -20.22 4.57
C GLY A 44 16.88 -19.59 4.50
N HIS A 45 16.78 -18.32 4.89
CA HIS A 45 15.54 -17.57 4.81
C HIS A 45 15.21 -17.24 3.36
N VAL A 46 13.95 -17.44 3.00
CA VAL A 46 13.44 -17.06 1.68
C VAL A 46 12.53 -15.85 1.88
N VAL A 47 12.98 -14.70 1.38
CA VAL A 47 12.30 -13.42 1.58
C VAL A 47 11.29 -13.19 0.46
N ASN A 48 10.03 -13.00 0.83
CA ASN A 48 8.96 -12.68 -0.12
C ASN A 48 9.21 -11.36 -0.85
N GLY A 49 8.82 -11.29 -2.13
CA GLY A 49 8.98 -10.09 -2.96
C GLY A 49 10.43 -9.79 -3.39
N GLU A 50 11.42 -10.53 -2.86
CA GLU A 50 12.83 -10.35 -3.18
C GLU A 50 13.40 -11.48 -4.04
N ARG A 51 14.56 -11.22 -4.65
CA ARG A 51 15.30 -12.22 -5.41
C ARG A 51 16.12 -13.08 -4.45
N ASN A 52 15.65 -14.29 -4.20
CA ASN A 52 16.36 -15.27 -3.41
C ASN A 52 17.40 -15.99 -4.27
N ARG A 53 18.61 -16.19 -3.74
CA ARG A 53 19.74 -16.80 -4.45
C ARG A 53 20.21 -18.06 -3.73
N LEU A 54 20.52 -19.10 -4.51
CA LEU A 54 21.31 -20.26 -4.11
C LEU A 54 22.52 -20.38 -5.02
N GLU A 55 23.56 -21.02 -4.50
CA GLU A 55 24.73 -21.42 -5.26
C GLU A 55 24.68 -22.92 -5.48
N VAL A 56 24.68 -23.33 -6.74
CA VAL A 56 24.61 -24.74 -7.13
C VAL A 56 25.99 -25.19 -7.57
N PHE A 57 26.57 -26.08 -6.79
CA PHE A 57 27.83 -26.75 -7.05
C PHE A 57 27.56 -28.00 -7.87
N ILE A 58 28.23 -28.11 -9.01
CA ILE A 58 27.99 -29.15 -10.00
C ILE A 58 29.32 -29.79 -10.34
N GLU A 59 29.36 -31.12 -10.29
CA GLU A 59 30.52 -31.92 -10.61
C GLU A 59 30.15 -33.01 -11.59
N ASN A 60 30.84 -33.05 -12.73
CA ASN A 60 30.69 -34.15 -13.68
C ASN A 60 31.55 -35.34 -13.21
N THR A 61 30.91 -36.37 -12.67
CA THR A 61 31.56 -37.59 -12.20
C THR A 61 31.62 -38.70 -13.26
N SER A 62 31.00 -38.47 -14.42
CA SER A 62 31.06 -39.42 -15.54
C SER A 62 32.34 -39.30 -16.35
N ASP A 63 32.65 -40.37 -17.08
CA ASP A 63 33.72 -40.48 -18.08
C ASP A 63 33.36 -39.82 -19.43
N LYS A 64 32.23 -39.08 -19.47
CA LYS A 64 31.67 -38.48 -20.68
C LYS A 64 31.45 -36.99 -20.52
N ASN A 65 31.34 -36.32 -21.67
CA ASN A 65 30.95 -34.92 -21.70
C ASN A 65 29.43 -34.79 -21.52
N VAL A 66 29.02 -33.99 -20.55
CA VAL A 66 27.63 -33.77 -20.20
C VAL A 66 27.21 -32.35 -20.58
N THR A 67 25.95 -32.16 -21.01
CA THR A 67 25.41 -30.81 -21.28
C THR A 67 24.36 -30.45 -20.24
N LEU A 68 24.60 -29.38 -19.48
CA LEU A 68 23.64 -28.84 -18.54
C LEU A 68 22.53 -28.10 -19.29
N LEU A 69 21.28 -28.50 -19.06
CA LEU A 69 20.12 -27.87 -19.67
C LEU A 69 19.64 -26.71 -18.81
N ASN A 70 19.08 -27.03 -17.65
CA ASN A 70 18.43 -26.06 -16.78
C ASN A 70 18.57 -26.44 -15.31
N ILE A 71 18.40 -25.43 -14.45
CA ILE A 71 18.13 -25.61 -13.02
C ILE A 71 16.71 -25.12 -12.78
N ALA A 72 15.91 -25.91 -12.09
CA ALA A 72 14.54 -25.58 -11.74
C ALA A 72 14.23 -26.11 -10.33
N GLY A 73 13.06 -25.78 -9.82
CA GLY A 73 12.65 -26.25 -8.52
C GLY A 73 11.15 -26.19 -8.28
N SER A 74 10.74 -26.62 -7.11
CA SER A 74 9.36 -26.57 -6.63
C SER A 74 9.32 -26.39 -5.13
N VAL A 75 8.22 -25.79 -4.69
CA VAL A 75 7.91 -25.56 -3.29
C VAL A 75 6.72 -26.43 -2.92
N HIS A 76 6.85 -27.14 -1.80
CA HIS A 76 5.89 -28.10 -1.31
C HIS A 76 5.49 -27.79 0.13
N HIS A 77 4.32 -28.28 0.52
CA HIS A 77 3.92 -28.31 1.91
C HIS A 77 4.83 -29.29 2.68
N PRO A 78 5.39 -28.92 3.85
CA PRO A 78 6.39 -29.75 4.54
C PRO A 78 5.83 -31.12 4.97
N GLU A 79 4.62 -31.14 5.55
CA GLU A 79 3.98 -32.38 6.03
C GLU A 79 3.41 -33.25 4.90
N THR A 80 2.58 -32.67 4.04
CA THR A 80 1.83 -33.44 3.03
C THR A 80 2.61 -33.66 1.74
N ASN A 81 3.76 -33.00 1.56
CA ASN A 81 4.52 -32.91 0.30
C ASN A 81 3.67 -32.43 -0.90
N ALA A 82 2.50 -31.83 -0.66
CA ALA A 82 1.65 -31.31 -1.71
C ALA A 82 2.37 -30.17 -2.44
N LEU A 83 2.39 -30.21 -3.77
CA LEU A 83 2.98 -29.16 -4.58
C LEU A 83 2.20 -27.85 -4.38
N ILE A 84 2.91 -26.80 -3.99
CA ILE A 84 2.36 -25.46 -3.85
C ILE A 84 2.60 -24.69 -5.14
N LYS A 85 3.86 -24.61 -5.59
CA LYS A 85 4.26 -23.83 -6.77
C LYS A 85 5.63 -24.25 -7.29
N ASN A 86 5.80 -24.23 -8.61
CA ASN A 86 7.12 -24.38 -9.23
C ASN A 86 7.91 -23.06 -9.16
N THR A 87 9.22 -23.15 -8.96
CA THR A 87 10.13 -22.00 -9.03
C THR A 87 10.56 -21.75 -10.48
N SER A 88 11.29 -20.66 -10.73
CA SER A 88 11.72 -20.25 -12.07
C SER A 88 12.81 -21.15 -12.63
N ALA A 89 12.60 -21.74 -13.81
CA ALA A 89 13.65 -22.48 -14.50
C ALA A 89 14.68 -21.53 -15.14
N LEU A 90 15.97 -21.80 -14.93
CA LEU A 90 17.09 -21.08 -15.55
C LEU A 90 17.85 -22.02 -16.49
N THR A 91 17.90 -21.67 -17.77
CA THR A 91 18.61 -22.44 -18.80
C THR A 91 20.07 -21.97 -18.89
N TYR A 92 21.00 -22.91 -18.89
CA TYR A 92 22.44 -22.62 -18.98
C TYR A 92 23.04 -23.03 -20.33
N GLY A 93 22.72 -24.23 -20.84
CA GLY A 93 23.29 -24.75 -22.08
C GLY A 93 24.81 -24.94 -22.04
N VAL A 94 25.35 -25.22 -20.85
CA VAL A 94 26.80 -25.32 -20.62
C VAL A 94 27.26 -26.75 -20.78
N ARG A 95 28.32 -26.97 -21.58
CA ARG A 95 28.96 -28.28 -21.72
C ARG A 95 30.04 -28.47 -20.65
N LEU A 96 29.95 -29.55 -19.90
CA LEU A 96 30.93 -29.98 -18.91
C LEU A 96 31.76 -31.14 -19.44
N VAL A 97 33.07 -31.03 -19.28
CA VAL A 97 34.00 -32.14 -19.54
C VAL A 97 34.04 -33.05 -18.31
N GLU A 98 34.46 -34.30 -18.48
CA GLU A 98 34.75 -35.23 -17.39
C GLU A 98 35.54 -34.57 -16.25
N GLY A 99 35.17 -34.87 -15.00
CA GLY A 99 35.83 -34.40 -13.79
C GLY A 99 35.73 -32.89 -13.52
N THR A 100 35.01 -32.14 -14.37
CA THR A 100 34.91 -30.69 -14.23
C THR A 100 33.94 -30.32 -13.11
N LYS A 101 34.37 -29.37 -12.26
CA LYS A 101 33.56 -28.77 -11.21
C LYS A 101 33.25 -27.33 -11.57
N ILE A 102 31.98 -26.94 -11.50
CA ILE A 102 31.53 -25.58 -11.70
C ILE A 102 30.54 -25.16 -10.61
N GLN A 103 30.35 -23.86 -10.48
CA GLN A 103 29.38 -23.26 -9.58
C GLN A 103 28.48 -22.31 -10.38
N LEU A 104 27.16 -22.50 -10.27
CA LEU A 104 26.17 -21.70 -10.98
C LEU A 104 25.20 -21.04 -10.01
N PRO A 105 24.92 -19.74 -10.17
CA PRO A 105 23.96 -19.03 -9.32
C PRO A 105 22.52 -19.33 -9.76
N TYR A 106 21.72 -19.93 -8.89
CA TYR A 106 20.29 -20.10 -9.10
C TYR A 106 19.52 -18.99 -8.36
N THR A 107 18.55 -18.37 -9.02
CA THR A 107 17.71 -17.35 -8.37
C THR A 107 16.24 -17.55 -8.66
N PHE A 108 15.41 -17.24 -7.67
CA PHE A 108 13.95 -17.33 -7.78
C PHE A 108 13.27 -16.30 -6.87
N TYR A 109 11.99 -16.05 -7.13
CA TYR A 109 11.14 -15.18 -6.33
C TYR A 109 10.12 -16.01 -5.54
N SER A 110 9.79 -15.58 -4.33
CA SER A 110 8.76 -16.19 -3.48
C SER A 110 7.63 -15.22 -3.19
N GLU A 111 6.42 -15.75 -3.17
CA GLU A 111 5.18 -15.02 -2.84
C GLU A 111 4.25 -16.00 -2.10
N PHE A 112 4.69 -16.45 -0.93
CA PHE A 112 3.98 -17.45 -0.13
C PHE A 112 3.53 -16.87 1.21
N LYS A 113 2.67 -17.58 1.94
CA LYS A 113 2.43 -17.21 3.33
C LYS A 113 3.72 -17.45 4.14
N PRO A 114 4.11 -16.52 5.04
CA PRO A 114 5.25 -16.72 5.91
C PRO A 114 5.14 -18.00 6.73
N GLY A 115 6.26 -18.67 6.94
CA GLY A 115 6.34 -19.96 7.64
C GLY A 115 7.21 -20.97 6.90
N ASP A 116 7.16 -22.23 7.37
CA ASP A 116 8.06 -23.27 6.87
C ASP A 116 7.46 -23.98 5.64
N LEU A 117 8.26 -24.06 4.58
CA LEU A 117 7.94 -24.76 3.35
C LEU A 117 9.08 -25.69 2.95
N LYS A 118 8.79 -26.72 2.18
CA LYS A 118 9.82 -27.60 1.63
C LYS A 118 10.24 -27.11 0.25
N LEU A 119 11.52 -26.82 0.07
CA LEU A 119 12.10 -26.43 -1.21
C LEU A 119 12.84 -27.61 -1.83
N ASN A 120 12.49 -27.93 -3.06
CA ASN A 120 13.17 -28.92 -3.89
C ASN A 120 13.77 -28.23 -5.12
N ILE A 121 15.08 -28.31 -5.31
CA ILE A 121 15.79 -27.81 -6.50
C ILE A 121 16.44 -28.99 -7.21
N TRP A 122 16.33 -29.02 -8.54
CA TRP A 122 16.96 -30.03 -9.38
C TRP A 122 17.67 -29.41 -10.58
N LEU A 123 18.65 -30.16 -11.09
CA LEU A 123 19.41 -29.89 -12.29
C LEU A 123 19.03 -30.92 -13.35
N GLU A 124 18.71 -30.45 -14.55
CA GLU A 124 18.52 -31.29 -15.73
C GLU A 124 19.74 -31.23 -16.64
N HIS A 125 20.19 -32.38 -17.11
CA HIS A 125 21.34 -32.49 -18.01
C HIS A 125 21.12 -33.56 -19.08
N VAL A 126 21.86 -33.46 -20.18
CA VAL A 126 21.86 -34.43 -21.28
C VAL A 126 23.18 -35.16 -21.36
N THR A 127 23.09 -36.48 -21.41
CA THR A 127 24.19 -37.41 -21.64
C THR A 127 23.69 -38.50 -22.59
N ASP A 128 24.46 -38.84 -23.63
CA ASP A 128 24.08 -39.87 -24.63
C ASP A 128 22.65 -39.71 -25.19
N ASP A 129 22.26 -38.48 -25.51
CA ASP A 129 20.93 -38.10 -26.02
C ASP A 129 19.74 -38.39 -25.06
N LYS A 130 20.02 -38.72 -23.79
CA LYS A 130 19.03 -38.90 -22.72
C LYS A 130 19.07 -37.73 -21.74
N VAL A 131 17.90 -37.30 -21.28
CA VAL A 131 17.77 -36.27 -20.25
C VAL A 131 17.71 -36.94 -18.87
N TYR A 132 18.56 -36.48 -17.97
CA TYR A 132 18.63 -36.92 -16.59
C TYR A 132 18.34 -35.75 -15.65
N ARG A 133 17.73 -36.05 -14.50
CA ARG A 133 17.39 -35.08 -13.47
C ARG A 133 18.05 -35.48 -12.15
N VAL A 134 18.80 -34.56 -11.56
CA VAL A 134 19.50 -34.76 -10.29
C VAL A 134 19.03 -33.70 -9.30
N THR A 135 18.62 -34.14 -8.11
CA THR A 135 18.22 -33.22 -7.03
C THR A 135 19.46 -32.55 -6.45
N ALA A 136 19.49 -31.22 -6.46
CA ALA A 136 20.57 -30.42 -5.89
C ALA A 136 20.26 -29.92 -4.47
N TYR A 137 18.98 -29.75 -4.15
CA TYR A 137 18.53 -29.29 -2.83
C TYR A 137 17.20 -29.95 -2.47
N ASP A 138 17.08 -30.47 -1.26
CA ASP A 138 15.80 -30.95 -0.73
C ASP A 138 15.75 -30.73 0.78
N SER A 139 15.22 -29.58 1.22
CA SER A 139 15.06 -29.32 2.65
C SER A 139 13.95 -28.32 2.96
N ILE A 140 13.66 -28.18 4.25
CA ILE A 140 12.74 -27.17 4.76
C ILE A 140 13.45 -25.81 4.77
N ILE A 141 12.74 -24.79 4.30
CA ILE A 141 13.12 -23.38 4.30
C ILE A 141 12.07 -22.59 5.06
N THR A 142 12.48 -21.48 5.67
CA THR A 142 11.54 -20.55 6.32
C THR A 142 11.33 -19.35 5.41
N VAL A 143 10.08 -19.15 5.00
CA VAL A 143 9.65 -17.98 4.25
C VAL A 143 9.35 -16.84 5.21
N VAL A 144 9.97 -15.69 4.96
CA VAL A 144 9.84 -14.48 5.79
C VAL A 144 9.38 -13.31 4.93
N GLU A 145 8.70 -12.35 5.56
CA GLU A 145 8.42 -11.07 4.92
C GLU A 145 9.67 -10.18 4.96
N PRO A 146 9.85 -9.32 3.95
CA PRO A 146 10.95 -8.36 3.94
C PRO A 146 10.82 -7.37 5.10
N GLU A 147 11.95 -6.87 5.57
CA GLU A 147 11.97 -5.87 6.65
C GLU A 147 11.31 -4.56 6.19
N MET A 148 10.43 -4.03 7.03
CA MET A 148 9.78 -2.75 6.73
C MET A 148 10.79 -1.60 6.83
N SER A 149 11.16 -1.03 5.69
CA SER A 149 12.04 0.13 5.62
C SER A 149 11.26 1.43 5.83
N TRP A 150 11.39 2.02 7.01
CA TRP A 150 10.75 3.30 7.36
C TRP A 150 11.42 4.51 6.68
N PHE A 151 12.68 4.37 6.26
CA PHE A 151 13.47 5.43 5.63
C PHE A 151 13.74 5.16 4.15
N ASP A 152 12.75 4.61 3.44
CA ASP A 152 12.80 4.53 1.97
C ASP A 152 12.44 5.89 1.36
N LEU A 153 13.45 6.63 0.90
CA LEU A 153 13.28 7.93 0.23
C LEU A 153 12.36 7.86 -0.99
N LYS A 154 12.30 6.73 -1.70
CA LYS A 154 11.41 6.56 -2.86
C LYS A 154 9.95 6.54 -2.41
N MET A 155 9.63 5.78 -1.36
CA MET A 155 8.29 5.74 -0.79
C MET A 155 7.92 7.08 -0.14
N LEU A 156 8.82 7.64 0.67
CA LEU A 156 8.61 8.92 1.35
C LEU A 156 8.40 10.08 0.37
N SER A 157 9.18 10.16 -0.71
CA SER A 157 9.01 11.20 -1.73
C SER A 157 7.68 11.06 -2.48
N THR A 158 7.26 9.83 -2.78
CA THR A 158 5.94 9.56 -3.37
C THR A 158 4.82 10.08 -2.48
N TYR A 159 4.84 9.74 -1.18
CA TYR A 159 3.86 10.25 -0.23
C TYR A 159 3.94 11.76 -0.05
N ALA A 160 5.13 12.36 0.00
CA ALA A 160 5.30 13.80 0.10
C ALA A 160 4.70 14.53 -1.11
N ILE A 161 4.86 13.99 -2.32
CA ILE A 161 4.27 14.54 -3.55
C ILE A 161 2.74 14.42 -3.50
N VAL A 162 2.20 13.25 -3.16
CA VAL A 162 0.75 13.04 -3.06
C VAL A 162 0.14 13.94 -1.98
N ALA A 163 0.75 14.00 -0.79
CA ALA A 163 0.33 14.89 0.28
C ALA A 163 0.45 16.37 -0.11
N GLY A 164 1.50 16.73 -0.85
CA GLY A 164 1.69 18.08 -1.39
C GLY A 164 0.59 18.46 -2.39
N MET A 165 0.22 17.55 -3.30
CA MET A 165 -0.88 17.76 -4.25
C MET A 165 -2.22 17.90 -3.53
N LEU A 166 -2.54 16.99 -2.61
CA LEU A 166 -3.77 17.05 -1.82
C LEU A 166 -3.82 18.31 -0.94
N GLY A 167 -2.69 18.69 -0.34
CA GLY A 167 -2.55 19.91 0.45
C GLY A 167 -2.73 21.16 -0.40
N ALA A 168 -2.16 21.21 -1.60
CA ALA A 168 -2.34 22.33 -2.52
C ALA A 168 -3.80 22.46 -2.99
N LEU A 169 -4.45 21.35 -3.35
CA LEU A 169 -5.87 21.34 -3.72
C LEU A 169 -6.77 21.74 -2.56
N GLY A 170 -6.52 21.19 -1.36
CA GLY A 170 -7.25 21.53 -0.15
C GLY A 170 -7.07 22.99 0.25
N TYR A 171 -5.85 23.53 0.15
CA TYR A 171 -5.57 24.94 0.37
C TYR A 171 -6.27 25.84 -0.65
N PHE A 172 -6.25 25.47 -1.93
CA PHE A 172 -6.94 26.20 -2.98
C PHE A 172 -8.47 26.20 -2.75
N ALA A 173 -9.05 25.07 -2.37
CA ALA A 173 -10.45 24.97 -2.00
C ALA A 173 -10.77 25.84 -0.78
N TYR A 174 -9.92 25.83 0.25
CA TYR A 174 -10.07 26.70 1.41
C TYR A 174 -10.06 28.18 1.01
N GLN A 175 -9.11 28.63 0.19
CA GLN A 175 -9.08 30.04 -0.26
C GLN A 175 -10.31 30.43 -1.07
N THR A 176 -10.87 29.49 -1.85
CA THR A 176 -12.01 29.75 -2.74
C THR A 176 -13.35 29.77 -1.98
N TYR A 177 -13.50 28.89 -0.98
CA TYR A 177 -14.80 28.63 -0.35
C TYR A 177 -14.86 28.97 1.15
N ALA A 178 -13.74 29.28 1.80
CA ALA A 178 -13.77 29.66 3.21
C ALA A 178 -14.44 31.04 3.38
N PRO A 179 -15.41 31.17 4.32
CA PRO A 179 -16.05 32.44 4.56
C PRO A 179 -15.05 33.45 5.12
N ALA A 180 -15.05 34.66 4.56
CA ALA A 180 -14.20 35.75 5.05
C ALA A 180 -14.45 35.98 6.56
N PRO A 181 -13.39 36.14 7.37
CA PRO A 181 -13.56 36.42 8.79
C PRO A 181 -14.35 37.72 8.94
N LYS A 182 -15.49 37.66 9.64
CA LYS A 182 -16.32 38.84 9.91
C LYS A 182 -15.47 39.87 10.64
N LYS A 183 -15.09 40.95 9.95
CA LYS A 183 -14.48 42.11 10.59
C LYS A 183 -15.49 42.66 11.60
N THR A 184 -15.25 42.46 12.88
CA THR A 184 -15.96 43.18 13.94
C THR A 184 -15.75 44.66 13.70
N ARG A 185 -16.79 45.35 13.23
CA ARG A 185 -16.78 46.80 13.07
C ARG A 185 -16.54 47.38 14.45
N LYS A 186 -15.37 47.98 14.69
CA LYS A 186 -15.16 48.83 15.87
C LYS A 186 -16.29 49.87 15.88
N PRO A 187 -17.01 50.07 17.00
CA PRO A 187 -18.00 51.13 17.09
C PRO A 187 -17.30 52.44 16.76
N ARG A 188 -17.79 53.11 15.73
CA ARG A 188 -17.36 54.47 15.38
C ARG A 188 -17.99 55.34 16.46
N ASP A 189 -17.19 55.98 17.30
CA ASP A 189 -17.68 56.96 18.27
C ASP A 189 -18.49 58.01 17.51
N ALA A 190 -19.82 57.89 17.61
CA ALA A 190 -20.72 58.93 17.16
C ALA A 190 -20.51 60.09 18.13
N LYS A 191 -19.76 61.11 17.71
CA LYS A 191 -19.81 62.40 18.38
C LYS A 191 -21.23 62.93 18.24
N ILE A 192 -22.05 62.65 19.24
CA ILE A 192 -23.33 63.28 19.47
C ILE A 192 -23.00 64.76 19.67
N SER A 193 -23.22 65.58 18.65
CA SER A 193 -23.25 67.03 18.81
C SER A 193 -24.44 67.35 19.71
N THR A 194 -24.15 67.75 20.94
CA THR A 194 -25.13 68.30 21.87
C THR A 194 -25.84 69.48 21.21
N PRO A 195 -27.19 69.57 21.25
CA PRO A 195 -27.88 70.74 20.73
C PRO A 195 -27.49 71.95 21.59
N VAL A 196 -26.81 72.92 20.97
CA VAL A 196 -26.68 74.28 21.52
C VAL A 196 -28.04 74.94 21.38
N GLY A 197 -28.67 75.26 22.51
CA GLY A 197 -29.83 76.14 22.53
C GLY A 197 -30.92 75.65 23.47
N THR A 198 -30.96 76.24 24.67
CA THR A 198 -32.12 76.25 25.55
C THR A 198 -33.24 77.01 24.84
N VAL A 199 -34.15 76.32 24.17
CA VAL A 199 -35.38 76.94 23.67
C VAL A 199 -36.41 76.87 24.80
N THR A 200 -36.52 77.98 25.51
CA THR A 200 -37.59 78.26 26.47
C THR A 200 -38.93 78.15 25.74
N ALA A 201 -39.71 77.13 26.06
CA ALA A 201 -41.08 76.99 25.58
C ALA A 201 -41.93 78.10 26.22
N THR A 202 -42.25 79.13 25.45
CA THR A 202 -43.26 80.13 25.81
C THR A 202 -44.19 80.27 24.62
N GLY A 203 -45.46 79.89 24.79
CA GLY A 203 -46.51 80.10 23.80
C GLY A 203 -47.21 78.82 23.38
N ALA A 204 -48.45 78.67 23.82
CA ALA A 204 -49.44 77.86 23.16
C ALA A 204 -49.55 78.30 21.69
N GLY A 205 -49.00 77.50 20.79
CA GLY A 205 -49.02 77.71 19.35
C GLY A 205 -48.93 76.35 18.67
N GLY A 206 -49.93 76.03 17.86
CA GLY A 206 -50.17 74.70 17.32
C GLY A 206 -48.96 74.09 16.63
N TYR A 207 -48.78 72.79 16.87
CA TYR A 207 -47.97 71.94 16.01
C TYR A 207 -48.43 72.14 14.56
N GLN A 208 -47.52 72.57 13.69
CA GLN A 208 -47.78 72.61 12.25
C GLN A 208 -47.73 71.18 11.73
N GLU A 209 -48.89 70.53 11.59
CA GLU A 209 -49.04 69.15 11.09
C GLU A 209 -48.93 69.06 9.54
N GLU A 210 -48.72 70.19 8.88
CA GLU A 210 -48.72 70.37 7.42
C GLU A 210 -47.46 69.85 6.70
N TRP A 211 -46.42 69.44 7.44
CA TRP A 211 -45.26 68.74 6.86
C TRP A 211 -45.39 67.21 6.87
N ILE A 212 -46.42 66.65 7.51
CA ILE A 212 -46.59 65.20 7.62
C ILE A 212 -47.47 64.73 6.45
N PRO A 213 -46.93 63.95 5.50
CA PRO A 213 -47.73 63.43 4.39
C PRO A 213 -48.96 62.69 4.91
N GLU A 214 -50.15 62.97 4.37
CA GLU A 214 -51.44 62.46 4.88
C GLU A 214 -51.48 60.93 5.07
N HIS A 215 -50.69 60.19 4.28
CA HIS A 215 -50.59 58.74 4.35
C HIS A 215 -49.81 58.20 5.57
N HIS A 216 -49.20 59.06 6.39
CA HIS A 216 -48.52 58.70 7.65
C HIS A 216 -49.31 59.05 8.92
N LEU A 217 -50.46 59.74 8.81
CA LEU A 217 -51.37 59.92 9.95
C LEU A 217 -52.18 58.63 10.20
N LYS A 218 -51.63 57.74 11.03
CA LYS A 218 -52.38 56.59 11.54
C LYS A 218 -53.47 57.11 12.48
N LYS A 219 -54.72 57.19 12.00
CA LYS A 219 -55.91 57.44 12.82
C LYS A 219 -55.92 56.44 13.99
N SER A 220 -55.56 56.90 15.18
CA SER A 220 -55.67 56.11 16.41
C SER A 220 -57.16 55.97 16.75
N LYS A 221 -57.77 54.90 16.25
CA LYS A 221 -59.13 54.50 16.64
C LYS A 221 -59.03 53.93 18.05
N SER A 222 -59.28 54.75 19.06
CA SER A 222 -59.49 54.26 20.42
C SER A 222 -60.73 53.36 20.42
N ARG A 223 -60.54 52.04 20.50
CA ARG A 223 -61.61 51.10 20.87
C ARG A 223 -61.09 50.14 21.93
N LYS A 224 -61.56 50.45 23.13
CA LYS A 224 -61.62 49.62 24.34
C LYS A 224 -62.28 48.27 24.04
N GLY A 225 -61.68 47.19 24.55
CA GLY A 225 -62.39 45.96 24.91
C GLY A 225 -61.97 44.68 24.20
N GLY A 226 -61.26 43.82 24.93
CA GLY A 226 -61.75 42.45 25.18
C GLY A 226 -61.34 41.33 24.22
N ALA A 227 -60.40 40.51 24.70
CA ALA A 227 -60.40 39.04 24.72
C ALA A 227 -60.55 38.23 23.41
N ALA A 228 -59.42 37.60 23.06
CA ALA A 228 -59.18 36.18 22.72
C ALA A 228 -60.25 35.36 21.96
N SER A 229 -59.81 34.74 20.86
CA SER A 229 -60.41 33.53 20.24
C SER A 229 -59.26 32.68 19.68
N SER A 230 -59.03 31.48 20.23
CA SER A 230 -59.20 30.14 19.60
C SER A 230 -58.46 29.97 18.27
N GLY A 231 -57.60 28.97 18.07
CA GLY A 231 -57.80 27.56 18.39
C GLY A 231 -58.29 26.84 17.13
N ASP A 232 -57.52 25.83 16.71
CA ASP A 232 -57.85 24.74 15.79
C ASP A 232 -57.69 24.87 14.26
N GLU A 233 -56.66 24.14 13.78
CA GLU A 233 -56.76 22.92 12.94
C GLU A 233 -56.86 22.99 11.40
N LEU A 234 -56.16 22.00 10.82
CA LEU A 234 -56.39 21.29 9.54
C LEU A 234 -55.90 21.97 8.26
N SER A 235 -54.89 21.39 7.58
CA SER A 235 -54.91 20.17 6.77
C SER A 235 -55.35 20.44 5.34
N GLY A 236 -54.59 19.89 4.39
CA GLY A 236 -54.90 19.98 2.97
C GLY A 236 -53.64 19.85 2.13
N GLY A 237 -53.20 18.62 1.95
CA GLY A 237 -52.18 18.29 0.97
C GLY A 237 -52.68 18.42 -0.46
N GLU A 238 -51.79 18.01 -1.37
CA GLU A 238 -51.99 17.76 -2.80
C GLU A 238 -52.31 19.04 -3.61
N THR A 239 -51.54 19.39 -4.65
CA THR A 239 -51.56 18.70 -5.93
C THR A 239 -50.29 18.92 -6.76
N SER A 240 -50.12 17.98 -7.67
CA SER A 240 -49.18 17.82 -8.76
C SER A 240 -49.17 18.97 -9.78
N GLY A 241 -48.07 19.07 -10.53
CA GLY A 241 -47.99 19.92 -11.70
C GLY A 241 -46.63 19.87 -12.38
N ALA A 242 -46.35 18.77 -13.07
CA ALA A 242 -45.18 18.60 -13.91
C ALA A 242 -45.26 19.45 -15.19
N ASP A 243 -44.06 19.85 -15.65
CA ASP A 243 -43.64 20.08 -17.03
C ASP A 243 -44.34 21.14 -17.90
N SER A 244 -43.57 22.17 -18.28
CA SER A 244 -43.43 22.54 -19.70
C SER A 244 -42.22 23.43 -19.99
N ARG A 245 -41.32 22.88 -20.83
CA ARG A 245 -40.70 23.47 -22.04
C ARG A 245 -40.51 25.01 -22.07
N ARG A 246 -39.30 25.49 -22.41
CA ARG A 246 -38.81 25.68 -23.80
C ARG A 246 -37.57 26.59 -23.87
N ARG A 247 -36.60 26.16 -24.68
CA ARG A 247 -35.41 26.87 -25.19
C ARG A 247 -35.64 28.33 -25.60
N LYS A 248 -34.61 29.16 -25.43
CA LYS A 248 -34.23 30.17 -26.44
C LYS A 248 -32.71 30.39 -26.42
N GLY A 249 -32.09 30.18 -27.57
CA GLY A 249 -30.67 30.47 -27.81
C GLY A 249 -30.46 31.77 -28.59
N ARG A 250 -29.22 31.88 -29.09
CA ARG A 250 -28.58 32.92 -29.93
C ARG A 250 -28.17 34.19 -29.16
N LYS A 251 -26.97 34.74 -29.40
CA LYS A 251 -26.09 34.68 -30.58
C LYS A 251 -24.63 34.57 -30.15
#